data_AF-A0A1D2VKW3-F1
#
_entry.id   AF-A0A1D2VKW3-F1
#
_cell.length_a   1.000
_cell.length_b   1.000
_cell.length_c   1.000
_cell.angle_alpha   90.00
_cell.angle_beta   90.00
_cell.angle_gamma   90.00
#
_symmetry.space_group_name_H-M   'P 1'
#
loop_
_entity.id
_entity.type
_entity.pdbx_description
1 polymer ?
#
loop_
_entity_poly.entity_id
_entity_poly.type
_entity_poly.pdbx_seq_one_letter_code
_entity_poly.pdbx_strand_id
1 'polypeptide(L)'
;MVINKLENELEFERLNNSTNQLKIFDLNRDNNNNNNNNNNDNDNYDKLEIKRLSAKNNELELLINDQNDAFSSQIKSHEKKIKTYKNKLSEKENFLEELENKFSESQKEFKREIQNKESEILELESEVLSKENKIKLLNKEIENVHEDHQTDFEMLKKKNENKVNSVNELLNSEIEELRKKRDELSTKLSVKEFENDDLTRQFEKIRNANKEYEEEIMKIKEDMKKMIDEYNRIKEEKKGEFKGKDKEILELRNERDRLESQLRKLNEDYKILREDMVNKFEELFNSKKELNNVINKLNSQIKSLEINKEIDNEEEEKRYRNKLMLLDNQIKYYRNKFHEQIYITKDLKFLNSFMIKQIKSCNENLLYDLETLGNVGIEIGIDGENTRETPKRKKFKTVALAVLAMVRLKNRYEKSIKQNVKMKAIVSNIESSRKVLINLGNSDKSDKRINSKYNQ
;
A
#
# COMPACT_ATOMS: atom_id res chain seq x y z
N MET A 1 -37.64 -116.72 38.71
CA MET A 1 -36.71 -117.60 37.99
C MET A 1 -35.77 -118.18 39.04
N VAL A 2 -35.91 -119.50 39.35
CA VAL A 2 -34.85 -120.43 39.83
C VAL A 2 -34.11 -120.06 41.14
N ILE A 3 -33.93 -120.85 42.20
CA ILE A 3 -34.16 -122.25 42.63
C ILE A 3 -33.75 -122.32 44.14
N ASN A 4 -34.16 -123.40 44.84
CA ASN A 4 -33.65 -124.02 46.09
C ASN A 4 -34.53 -123.84 47.35
N LYS A 5 -35.25 -124.88 47.79
CA LYS A 5 -34.82 -126.15 48.45
C LYS A 5 -34.28 -125.93 49.86
N LEU A 6 -35.02 -126.44 50.85
CA LEU A 6 -34.51 -127.28 51.94
C LEU A 6 -35.69 -127.99 52.63
N GLU A 7 -35.88 -129.25 52.24
CA GLU A 7 -36.45 -130.31 53.06
C GLU A 7 -35.47 -130.63 54.20
N ASN A 8 -35.97 -131.08 55.36
CA ASN A 8 -35.33 -132.15 56.14
C ASN A 8 -36.28 -132.70 57.22
N GLU A 9 -36.41 -134.02 57.18
CA GLU A 9 -37.04 -134.93 58.11
C GLU A 9 -36.33 -134.98 59.47
N LEU A 10 -37.03 -135.42 60.53
CA LEU A 10 -36.44 -136.28 61.55
C LEU A 10 -37.54 -137.07 62.29
N GLU A 11 -37.50 -138.38 62.05
CA GLU A 11 -38.16 -139.45 62.77
C GLU A 11 -37.80 -139.45 64.26
N PHE A 12 -38.72 -139.91 65.12
CA PHE A 12 -38.34 -140.86 66.17
C PHE A 12 -39.53 -141.74 66.59
N GLU A 13 -39.28 -143.04 66.52
CA GLU A 13 -40.13 -144.18 66.75
C GLU A 13 -39.78 -144.79 68.15
N ARG A 14 -40.73 -145.53 68.75
CA ARG A 14 -40.58 -146.64 69.75
C ARG A 14 -40.67 -146.38 71.27
N LEU A 15 -41.67 -147.06 71.87
CA LEU A 15 -41.68 -148.01 73.02
C LEU A 15 -43.12 -148.02 73.57
N ASN A 16 -44.03 -148.97 73.35
CA ASN A 16 -44.09 -150.45 73.43
C ASN A 16 -43.85 -151.07 74.82
N ASN A 17 -44.84 -151.90 75.21
CA ASN A 17 -44.89 -152.97 76.22
C ASN A 17 -45.11 -152.64 77.71
N SER A 18 -46.22 -153.15 78.26
CA SER A 18 -46.25 -154.39 79.09
C SER A 18 -47.51 -154.38 80.00
N THR A 19 -48.56 -155.15 79.70
CA THR A 19 -48.90 -156.49 80.25
C THR A 19 -49.82 -156.54 81.47
N ASN A 20 -50.81 -157.44 81.35
CA ASN A 20 -51.34 -158.38 82.35
C ASN A 20 -52.41 -157.89 83.35
N GLN A 21 -53.64 -158.41 83.20
CA GLN A 21 -54.26 -159.48 84.04
C GLN A 21 -54.87 -158.88 85.33
N LEU A 22 -56.17 -158.97 85.64
CA LEU A 22 -57.07 -160.13 85.62
C LEU A 22 -58.55 -159.70 85.50
N LYS A 23 -59.30 -160.44 84.66
CA LYS A 23 -60.68 -160.89 84.91
C LYS A 23 -60.65 -162.04 85.93
N ILE A 24 -61.80 -162.46 86.46
CA ILE A 24 -62.13 -163.69 87.25
C ILE A 24 -62.50 -163.32 88.72
N PHE A 25 -63.64 -163.67 89.35
CA PHE A 25 -64.56 -164.82 89.25
C PHE A 25 -66.03 -164.43 89.60
N ASP A 26 -66.98 -165.07 88.92
CA ASP A 26 -68.37 -165.35 89.33
C ASP A 26 -68.46 -166.28 90.57
N LEU A 27 -69.64 -166.32 91.22
CA LEU A 27 -70.37 -167.46 91.83
C LEU A 27 -71.20 -166.94 93.02
N ASN A 28 -72.53 -166.75 92.93
CA ASN A 28 -73.57 -167.78 92.98
C ASN A 28 -73.28 -168.93 93.96
N ARG A 29 -74.02 -169.01 95.09
CA ARG A 29 -74.89 -170.17 95.35
C ARG A 29 -75.85 -170.03 96.52
N ASP A 30 -77.07 -170.41 96.21
CA ASP A 30 -78.27 -170.65 96.99
C ASP A 30 -78.20 -171.74 98.08
N ASN A 31 -78.98 -171.50 99.14
CA ASN A 31 -79.96 -172.36 99.84
C ASN A 31 -79.67 -173.82 100.31
N ASN A 32 -80.06 -174.00 101.58
CA ASN A 32 -80.93 -175.05 102.17
C ASN A 32 -80.48 -176.51 102.43
N ASN A 33 -80.47 -176.81 103.74
CA ASN A 33 -81.37 -177.75 104.46
C ASN A 33 -81.23 -179.30 104.37
N ASN A 34 -81.24 -179.88 105.58
CA ASN A 34 -81.89 -181.13 106.06
C ASN A 34 -81.21 -182.52 106.05
N ASN A 35 -80.98 -182.98 107.29
CA ASN A 35 -81.45 -184.22 107.97
C ASN A 35 -80.93 -185.65 107.69
N ASN A 36 -80.53 -186.24 108.84
CA ASN A 36 -80.87 -187.56 109.41
C ASN A 36 -79.96 -188.81 109.24
N ASN A 37 -79.57 -189.32 110.43
CA ASN A 37 -79.46 -190.71 110.96
C ASN A 37 -78.52 -191.71 110.25
N ASN A 38 -77.79 -192.64 110.91
CA ASN A 38 -77.94 -193.33 112.19
C ASN A 38 -76.61 -194.01 112.60
N ASN A 39 -76.48 -194.26 113.91
CA ASN A 39 -75.82 -195.37 114.63
C ASN A 39 -74.29 -195.50 114.86
N ASN A 40 -74.01 -195.58 116.17
CA ASN A 40 -73.09 -196.44 116.92
C ASN A 40 -71.61 -196.05 117.13
N ASP A 41 -71.37 -195.57 118.35
CA ASP A 41 -70.28 -195.87 119.31
C ASP A 41 -68.82 -195.92 118.83
N ASN A 42 -68.06 -194.84 119.10
CA ASN A 42 -67.01 -194.86 120.12
C ASN A 42 -66.31 -193.49 120.28
N ASP A 43 -66.36 -192.97 121.50
CA ASP A 43 -65.90 -191.66 121.96
C ASP A 43 -64.36 -191.49 122.03
N ASN A 44 -63.90 -190.24 121.88
CA ASN A 44 -62.84 -189.58 122.67
C ASN A 44 -61.56 -189.01 121.97
N TYR A 45 -61.44 -188.89 120.63
CA TYR A 45 -60.25 -188.27 119.98
C TYR A 45 -60.52 -186.98 119.13
N ASP A 46 -61.71 -186.80 118.55
CA ASP A 46 -61.97 -185.69 117.59
C ASP A 46 -62.17 -184.29 118.21
N LYS A 47 -62.38 -184.19 119.53
CA LYS A 47 -62.59 -182.89 120.21
C LYS A 47 -61.35 -182.00 120.31
N LEU A 48 -60.15 -182.55 120.21
CA LEU A 48 -58.88 -181.80 120.31
C LEU A 48 -58.46 -181.16 118.98
N GLU A 49 -58.77 -181.79 117.85
CA GLU A 49 -58.38 -181.33 116.52
C GLU A 49 -59.15 -180.07 116.09
N ILE A 50 -60.45 -180.00 116.43
CA ILE A 50 -61.31 -178.84 116.14
C ILE A 50 -60.81 -177.57 116.85
N LYS A 51 -60.27 -177.71 118.07
CA LYS A 51 -59.78 -176.58 118.87
C LYS A 51 -58.53 -175.94 118.28
N ARG A 52 -57.62 -176.76 117.74
CA ARG A 52 -56.37 -176.30 117.10
C ARG A 52 -56.64 -175.57 115.79
N LEU A 53 -57.56 -176.09 114.98
CA LEU A 53 -57.96 -175.46 113.71
C LEU A 53 -58.71 -174.14 113.94
N SER A 54 -59.56 -174.05 114.97
CA SER A 54 -60.26 -172.80 115.31
C SER A 54 -59.31 -171.68 115.74
N ALA A 55 -58.26 -171.99 116.54
CA ALA A 55 -57.27 -171.00 116.93
C ALA A 55 -56.48 -170.44 115.73
N LYS A 56 -56.09 -171.32 114.80
CA LYS A 56 -55.34 -170.94 113.60
C LYS A 56 -56.17 -170.09 112.64
N ASN A 57 -57.49 -170.32 112.60
CA ASN A 57 -58.39 -169.52 111.77
C ASN A 57 -58.57 -168.10 112.30
N ASN A 58 -58.67 -167.93 113.62
CA ASN A 58 -58.71 -166.59 114.25
C ASN A 58 -57.42 -165.81 114.03
N GLU A 59 -56.27 -166.47 114.08
CA GLU A 59 -54.96 -165.85 113.82
C GLU A 59 -54.82 -165.39 112.36
N LEU A 60 -55.34 -166.18 111.41
CA LEU A 60 -55.41 -165.80 110.00
C LEU A 60 -56.40 -164.65 109.74
N GLU A 61 -57.55 -164.62 110.41
CA GLU A 61 -58.51 -163.50 110.30
C GLU A 61 -57.93 -162.17 110.80
N LEU A 62 -57.18 -162.20 111.90
CA LEU A 62 -56.47 -161.02 112.42
C LEU A 62 -55.42 -160.52 111.43
N LEU A 63 -54.62 -161.42 110.85
CA LEU A 63 -53.60 -161.06 109.87
C LEU A 63 -54.20 -160.48 108.58
N ILE A 64 -55.34 -161.01 108.13
CA ILE A 64 -56.07 -160.51 106.97
C ILE A 64 -56.63 -159.11 107.24
N ASN A 65 -57.20 -158.88 108.42
CA ASN A 65 -57.70 -157.55 108.79
C ASN A 65 -56.58 -156.52 108.90
N ASP A 66 -55.46 -156.86 109.54
CA ASP A 66 -54.29 -155.98 109.61
C ASP A 66 -53.71 -155.66 108.22
N GLN A 67 -53.68 -156.64 107.32
CA GLN A 67 -53.28 -156.40 105.93
C GLN A 67 -54.28 -155.53 105.17
N ASN A 68 -55.59 -155.75 105.37
CA ASN A 68 -56.63 -154.94 104.73
C ASN A 68 -56.59 -153.48 105.21
N ASP A 69 -56.33 -153.23 106.49
CA ASP A 69 -56.19 -151.88 107.03
C ASP A 69 -54.90 -151.20 106.54
N ALA A 70 -53.81 -151.95 106.40
CA ALA A 70 -52.57 -151.46 105.80
C ALA A 70 -52.76 -151.10 104.31
N PHE A 71 -53.44 -151.95 103.53
CA PHE A 71 -53.75 -151.68 102.13
C PHE A 71 -54.75 -150.52 101.98
N SER A 72 -55.78 -150.44 102.82
CA SER A 72 -56.74 -149.33 102.84
C SER A 72 -56.04 -147.99 103.13
N SER A 73 -55.08 -148.00 104.07
CA SER A 73 -54.25 -146.84 104.39
C SER A 73 -53.32 -146.44 103.24
N GLN A 74 -52.72 -147.41 102.55
CA GLN A 74 -51.93 -147.16 101.34
C GLN A 74 -52.77 -146.59 100.20
N ILE A 75 -53.95 -147.16 99.94
CA ILE A 75 -54.87 -146.68 98.90
C ILE A 75 -55.25 -145.22 99.16
N LYS A 76 -55.68 -144.88 100.38
CA LYS A 76 -56.00 -143.48 100.74
C LYS A 76 -54.80 -142.54 100.59
N SER A 77 -53.59 -143.01 100.90
CA SER A 77 -52.35 -142.26 100.70
C SER A 77 -52.06 -142.02 99.21
N HIS A 78 -52.20 -143.06 98.38
CA HIS A 78 -52.03 -142.95 96.94
C HIS A 78 -53.10 -142.09 96.28
N GLU A 79 -54.37 -142.17 96.70
CA GLU A 79 -55.45 -141.30 96.23
C GLU A 79 -55.16 -139.82 96.53
N LYS A 80 -54.67 -139.51 97.73
CA LYS A 80 -54.23 -138.14 98.06
C LYS A 80 -53.07 -137.68 97.18
N LYS A 81 -52.10 -138.55 96.90
CA LYS A 81 -50.98 -138.25 95.99
C LYS A 81 -51.46 -138.04 94.55
N ILE A 82 -52.37 -138.86 94.05
CA ILE A 82 -52.96 -138.71 92.72
C ILE A 82 -53.72 -137.38 92.63
N LYS A 83 -54.52 -137.04 93.64
CA LYS A 83 -55.26 -135.77 93.66
C LYS A 83 -54.32 -134.56 93.68
N THR A 84 -53.24 -134.61 94.46
CA THR A 84 -52.24 -133.52 94.49
C THR A 84 -51.45 -133.43 93.19
N TYR A 85 -51.09 -134.54 92.55
CA TYR A 85 -50.43 -134.50 91.25
C TYR A 85 -51.35 -134.03 90.13
N LYS A 86 -52.64 -134.40 90.14
CA LYS A 86 -53.63 -133.86 89.19
C LYS A 86 -53.77 -132.34 89.31
N ASN A 87 -53.83 -131.82 90.54
CA ASN A 87 -53.89 -130.36 90.74
C ASN A 87 -52.62 -129.67 90.23
N LYS A 88 -51.43 -130.20 90.54
CA LYS A 88 -50.17 -129.65 90.02
C LYS A 88 -50.07 -129.72 88.49
N LEU A 89 -50.60 -130.78 87.89
CA LEU A 89 -50.63 -130.92 86.43
C LEU A 89 -51.52 -129.83 85.82
N SER A 90 -52.74 -129.65 86.36
CA SER A 90 -53.66 -128.61 85.90
C SER A 90 -53.08 -127.20 86.07
N GLU A 91 -52.39 -126.91 87.18
CA GLU A 91 -51.68 -125.63 87.37
C GLU A 91 -50.57 -125.42 86.31
N LYS A 92 -49.84 -126.49 85.96
CA LYS A 92 -48.78 -126.42 84.94
C LYS A 92 -49.33 -126.29 83.52
N GLU A 93 -50.45 -126.96 83.22
CA GLU A 93 -51.16 -126.83 81.95
C GLU A 93 -51.68 -125.40 81.77
N ASN A 94 -52.32 -124.83 82.79
CA ASN A 94 -52.79 -123.43 82.75
C ASN A 94 -51.63 -122.44 82.58
N PHE A 95 -50.51 -122.66 83.28
CA PHE A 95 -49.32 -121.79 83.13
C PHE A 95 -48.69 -121.90 81.74
N LEU A 96 -48.71 -123.09 81.14
CA LEU A 96 -48.21 -123.30 79.78
C LEU A 96 -49.10 -122.58 78.76
N GLU A 97 -50.42 -122.69 78.91
CA GLU A 97 -51.39 -121.98 78.05
C GLU A 97 -51.22 -120.46 78.15
N GLU A 98 -51.01 -119.91 79.35
CA GLU A 98 -50.71 -118.48 79.51
C GLU A 98 -49.40 -118.06 78.81
N LEU A 99 -48.36 -118.88 78.88
CA LEU A 99 -47.09 -118.61 78.20
C LEU A 99 -47.21 -118.71 76.68
N GLU A 100 -47.92 -119.71 76.17
CA GLU A 100 -48.19 -119.86 74.73
C GLU A 100 -48.99 -118.69 74.19
N ASN A 101 -49.99 -118.22 74.94
CA ASN A 101 -50.76 -117.03 74.59
C ASN A 101 -49.89 -115.77 74.55
N LYS A 102 -49.05 -115.54 75.57
CA LYS A 102 -48.10 -114.41 75.59
C LYS A 102 -47.08 -114.48 74.45
N PHE A 103 -46.58 -115.67 74.15
CA PHE A 103 -45.64 -115.88 73.06
C PHE A 103 -46.31 -115.59 71.70
N SER A 104 -47.54 -116.08 71.50
CA SER A 104 -48.34 -115.83 70.30
C SER A 104 -48.67 -114.34 70.12
N GLU A 105 -49.02 -113.63 71.21
CA GLU A 105 -49.25 -112.18 71.18
C GLU A 105 -47.98 -111.41 70.85
N SER A 106 -46.86 -111.71 71.51
CA SER A 106 -45.57 -111.07 71.23
C SER A 106 -45.12 -111.31 69.78
N GLN A 107 -45.31 -112.51 69.24
CA GLN A 107 -44.99 -112.83 67.85
C GLN A 107 -45.88 -112.05 66.86
N LYS A 108 -47.17 -111.87 67.17
CA LYS A 108 -48.07 -111.05 66.35
C LYS A 108 -47.69 -109.57 66.41
N GLU A 109 -47.32 -109.06 67.56
CA GLU A 109 -46.90 -107.67 67.74
C GLU A 109 -45.61 -107.37 66.99
N PHE A 110 -44.59 -108.23 67.13
CA PHE A 110 -43.34 -108.12 66.38
C PHE A 110 -43.56 -108.16 64.86
N LYS A 111 -44.45 -109.03 64.39
CA LYS A 111 -44.82 -109.09 62.98
C LYS A 111 -45.49 -107.81 62.49
N ARG A 112 -46.37 -107.20 63.30
CA ARG A 112 -46.99 -105.90 62.97
C ARG A 112 -45.95 -104.78 62.93
N GLU A 113 -45.00 -104.76 63.86
CA GLU A 113 -43.94 -103.76 63.90
C GLU A 113 -43.03 -103.84 62.66
N ILE A 114 -42.64 -105.05 62.25
CA ILE A 114 -41.90 -105.27 61.00
C ILE A 114 -42.68 -104.72 59.81
N GLN A 115 -43.96 -105.08 59.66
CA GLN A 115 -44.77 -104.61 58.53
C GLN A 115 -44.92 -103.09 58.49
N ASN A 116 -45.07 -102.45 59.66
CA ASN A 116 -45.13 -101.00 59.75
C ASN A 116 -43.78 -100.37 59.34
N LYS A 117 -42.65 -100.94 59.78
CA LYS A 117 -41.32 -100.45 59.40
C LYS A 117 -40.99 -100.66 57.93
N GLU A 118 -41.40 -101.78 57.35
CA GLU A 118 -41.29 -102.02 55.91
C GLU A 118 -42.10 -101.00 55.10
N SER A 119 -43.31 -100.67 55.57
CA SER A 119 -44.16 -99.64 54.94
C SER A 119 -43.52 -98.24 55.03
N GLU A 120 -42.96 -97.89 56.19
CA GLU A 120 -42.25 -96.62 56.41
C GLU A 120 -41.00 -96.51 55.51
N ILE A 121 -40.24 -97.60 55.34
CA ILE A 121 -39.07 -97.65 54.44
C ILE A 121 -39.50 -97.40 52.99
N LEU A 122 -40.56 -98.07 52.51
CA LEU A 122 -41.05 -97.89 51.15
C LEU A 122 -41.52 -96.45 50.88
N GLU A 123 -42.18 -95.82 51.86
CA GLU A 123 -42.56 -94.41 51.76
C GLU A 123 -41.34 -93.49 51.68
N LEU A 124 -40.33 -93.72 52.52
CA LEU A 124 -39.09 -92.95 52.50
C LEU A 124 -38.30 -93.15 51.19
N GLU A 125 -38.23 -94.37 50.65
CA GLU A 125 -37.59 -94.66 49.36
C GLU A 125 -38.29 -93.92 48.21
N SER A 126 -39.62 -93.90 48.21
CA SER A 126 -40.42 -93.12 47.26
C SER A 126 -40.15 -91.61 47.37
N GLU A 127 -40.05 -91.09 48.60
CA GLU A 127 -39.74 -89.69 48.84
C GLU A 127 -38.32 -89.32 48.38
N VAL A 128 -37.33 -90.18 48.64
CA VAL A 128 -35.95 -90.00 48.18
C VAL A 128 -35.90 -89.96 46.65
N LEU A 129 -36.51 -90.94 45.97
CA LEU A 129 -36.59 -90.97 44.52
C LEU A 129 -37.24 -89.71 43.94
N SER A 130 -38.33 -89.24 44.55
CA SER A 130 -39.01 -88.01 44.15
C SER A 130 -38.10 -86.78 44.30
N LYS A 131 -37.39 -86.66 45.42
CA LYS A 131 -36.43 -85.57 45.67
C LYS A 131 -35.24 -85.63 44.72
N GLU A 132 -34.68 -86.80 44.44
CA GLU A 132 -33.59 -86.98 43.48
C GLU A 132 -34.00 -86.55 42.06
N ASN A 133 -35.20 -86.94 41.62
CA ASN A 133 -35.74 -86.52 40.33
C ASN A 133 -35.93 -85.00 40.28
N LYS A 134 -36.38 -84.37 41.38
CA LYS A 134 -36.47 -82.91 41.48
C LYS A 134 -35.11 -82.23 41.40
N ILE A 135 -34.09 -82.78 42.05
CA ILE A 135 -32.70 -82.28 41.96
C ILE A 135 -32.19 -82.37 40.52
N LYS A 136 -32.42 -83.49 39.82
CA LYS A 136 -32.02 -83.64 38.41
C LYS A 136 -32.69 -82.61 37.49
N LEU A 137 -33.98 -82.35 37.69
CA LEU A 137 -34.71 -81.33 36.93
C LEU A 137 -34.15 -79.93 37.19
N LEU A 138 -33.94 -79.56 38.46
CA LEU A 138 -33.39 -78.26 38.84
C LEU A 138 -31.97 -78.05 38.30
N ASN A 139 -31.13 -79.10 38.32
CA ASN A 139 -29.78 -79.01 37.74
C ASN A 139 -29.82 -78.75 36.23
N LYS A 140 -30.75 -79.41 35.51
CA LYS A 140 -30.93 -79.18 34.08
C LYS A 140 -31.46 -77.76 33.80
N GLU A 141 -32.34 -77.24 34.65
CA GLU A 141 -32.82 -75.87 34.55
C GLU A 141 -31.70 -74.85 34.79
N ILE A 142 -30.83 -75.09 35.78
CA ILE A 142 -29.63 -74.26 36.01
C ILE A 142 -28.69 -74.29 34.80
N GLU A 143 -28.45 -75.46 34.22
CA GLU A 143 -27.59 -75.62 33.04
C GLU A 143 -28.16 -74.86 31.83
N ASN A 144 -29.45 -75.00 31.55
CA ASN A 144 -30.13 -74.25 30.49
C ASN A 144 -30.03 -72.73 30.71
N VAL A 145 -30.32 -72.24 31.92
CA VAL A 145 -30.22 -70.81 32.25
C VAL A 145 -28.77 -70.32 32.12
N HIS A 146 -27.80 -71.15 32.46
CA HIS A 146 -26.38 -70.80 32.29
C HIS A 146 -25.99 -70.68 30.81
N GLU A 147 -26.43 -71.60 29.95
CA GLU A 147 -26.22 -71.54 28.50
C GLU A 147 -26.91 -70.31 27.89
N ASP A 148 -28.16 -70.03 28.27
CA ASP A 148 -28.91 -68.85 27.80
C ASP A 148 -28.18 -67.56 28.20
N HIS A 149 -27.76 -67.43 29.47
CA HIS A 149 -26.99 -66.26 29.91
C HIS A 149 -25.63 -66.13 29.21
N GLN A 150 -24.94 -67.24 28.94
CA GLN A 150 -23.66 -67.23 28.25
C GLN A 150 -23.82 -66.78 26.80
N THR A 151 -24.85 -67.27 26.10
CA THR A 151 -25.15 -66.86 24.73
C THR A 151 -25.57 -65.39 24.65
N ASP A 152 -26.41 -64.92 25.57
CA ASP A 152 -26.78 -63.50 25.69
C ASP A 152 -25.56 -62.62 25.97
N PHE A 153 -24.66 -63.04 26.87
CA PHE A 153 -23.43 -62.32 27.16
C PHE A 153 -22.54 -62.19 25.91
N GLU A 154 -22.35 -63.26 25.15
CA GLU A 154 -21.56 -63.23 23.92
C GLU A 154 -22.19 -62.37 22.82
N MET A 155 -23.53 -62.41 22.67
CA MET A 155 -24.26 -61.55 21.75
C MET A 155 -24.13 -60.07 22.13
N LEU A 156 -24.30 -59.74 23.41
CA LEU A 156 -24.15 -58.38 23.92
C LEU A 156 -22.71 -57.88 23.76
N LYS A 157 -21.72 -58.73 24.06
CA LYS A 157 -20.30 -58.43 23.86
C LYS A 157 -19.99 -58.10 22.41
N LYS A 158 -20.39 -58.96 21.46
CA LYS A 158 -20.21 -58.72 20.01
C LYS A 158 -20.93 -57.45 19.55
N LYS A 159 -22.17 -57.24 20.00
CA LYS A 159 -22.94 -56.04 19.66
C LYS A 159 -22.25 -54.77 20.16
N ASN A 160 -21.70 -54.82 21.38
CA ASN A 160 -20.97 -53.71 21.96
C ASN A 160 -19.65 -53.46 21.23
N GLU A 161 -18.85 -54.50 20.96
CA GLU A 161 -17.62 -54.41 20.18
C GLU A 161 -17.87 -53.83 18.78
N ASN A 162 -18.88 -54.32 18.06
CA ASN A 162 -19.25 -53.79 16.74
C ASN A 162 -19.68 -52.33 16.81
N LYS A 163 -20.47 -51.95 17.83
CA LYS A 163 -20.89 -50.57 18.02
C LYS A 163 -19.71 -49.66 18.34
N VAL A 164 -18.81 -50.08 19.23
CA VAL A 164 -17.60 -49.34 19.59
C VAL A 164 -16.69 -49.18 18.37
N ASN A 165 -16.47 -50.24 17.60
CA ASN A 165 -15.65 -50.19 16.39
C ASN A 165 -16.26 -49.26 15.33
N SER A 166 -17.56 -49.38 15.06
CA SER A 166 -18.26 -48.51 14.11
C SER A 166 -18.22 -47.03 14.53
N VAL A 167 -18.42 -46.74 15.82
CA VAL A 167 -18.31 -45.37 16.34
C VAL A 167 -16.88 -44.85 16.24
N ASN A 168 -15.87 -45.68 16.56
CA ASN A 168 -14.47 -45.31 16.43
C ASN A 168 -14.06 -45.04 14.98
N GLU A 169 -14.53 -45.86 14.02
CA GLU A 169 -14.28 -45.63 12.58
C GLU A 169 -14.87 -44.30 12.11
N LEU A 170 -16.13 -44.01 12.51
CA LEU A 170 -16.78 -42.74 12.18
C LEU A 170 -16.03 -41.55 12.79
N LEU A 171 -15.68 -41.63 14.08
CA LEU A 171 -14.92 -40.57 14.77
C LEU A 171 -13.54 -40.36 14.13
N ASN A 172 -12.83 -41.43 13.77
CA ASN A 172 -11.54 -41.33 13.09
C ASN A 172 -11.66 -40.69 11.71
N SER A 173 -12.72 -41.02 10.95
CA SER A 173 -13.00 -40.38 9.67
C SER A 173 -13.27 -38.89 9.84
N GLU A 174 -14.10 -38.50 10.81
CA GLU A 174 -14.41 -37.10 11.10
C GLU A 174 -13.17 -36.32 11.55
N ILE A 175 -12.31 -36.93 12.39
CA ILE A 175 -11.02 -36.34 12.79
C ILE A 175 -10.14 -36.08 11.57
N GLU A 176 -10.04 -37.01 10.62
CA GLU A 176 -9.23 -36.81 9.42
C GLU A 176 -9.81 -35.78 8.46
N GLU A 177 -11.13 -35.70 8.31
CA GLU A 177 -11.77 -34.63 7.54
C GLU A 177 -11.51 -33.25 8.17
N LEU A 178 -11.60 -33.15 9.50
CA LEU A 178 -11.29 -31.91 10.21
C LEU A 178 -9.81 -31.53 10.09
N ARG A 179 -8.89 -32.50 10.12
CA ARG A 179 -7.44 -32.28 9.87
C ARG A 179 -7.19 -31.76 8.47
N LYS A 180 -7.77 -32.38 7.44
CA LYS A 180 -7.68 -31.90 6.05
C LYS A 180 -8.22 -30.47 5.92
N LYS A 181 -9.39 -30.20 6.48
CA LYS A 181 -10.00 -28.86 6.44
C LYS A 181 -9.15 -27.81 7.17
N ARG A 182 -8.53 -28.16 8.30
CA ARG A 182 -7.56 -27.30 8.99
C ARG A 182 -6.37 -26.97 8.09
N ASP A 183 -5.80 -27.97 7.42
CA ASP A 183 -4.61 -27.78 6.56
C ASP A 183 -4.94 -26.94 5.33
N GLU A 184 -6.11 -27.15 4.72
CA GLU A 184 -6.64 -26.29 3.64
C GLU A 184 -6.86 -24.84 4.09
N LEU A 185 -7.41 -24.62 5.28
CA LEU A 185 -7.58 -23.27 5.81
C LEU A 185 -6.24 -22.61 6.16
N SER A 186 -5.29 -23.37 6.70
CA SER A 186 -3.94 -22.88 7.02
C SER A 186 -3.17 -22.45 5.76
N THR A 187 -3.25 -23.25 4.69
CA THR A 187 -2.65 -22.90 3.39
C THR A 187 -3.33 -21.68 2.76
N LYS A 188 -4.67 -21.60 2.79
CA LYS A 188 -5.41 -20.40 2.33
C LYS A 188 -5.04 -19.14 3.11
N LEU A 189 -4.87 -19.27 4.43
CA LEU A 189 -4.45 -18.16 5.29
C LEU A 189 -3.06 -17.67 4.89
N SER A 190 -2.09 -18.57 4.73
CA SER A 190 -0.73 -18.23 4.32
C SER A 190 -0.68 -17.53 2.95
N VAL A 191 -1.49 -17.98 1.99
CA VAL A 191 -1.61 -17.29 0.68
C VAL A 191 -2.17 -15.88 0.85
N LYS A 192 -3.19 -15.69 1.69
CA LYS A 192 -3.78 -14.36 1.94
C LYS A 192 -2.83 -13.42 2.69
N GLU A 193 -2.03 -13.94 3.61
CA GLU A 193 -0.95 -13.17 4.25
C GLU A 193 0.08 -12.70 3.22
N PHE A 194 0.50 -13.58 2.30
CA PHE A 194 1.42 -13.22 1.23
C PHE A 194 0.83 -12.16 0.27
N GLU A 195 -0.44 -12.31 -0.13
CA GLU A 195 -1.13 -11.31 -0.96
C GLU A 195 -1.22 -9.94 -0.24
N ASN A 196 -1.46 -9.94 1.07
CA ASN A 196 -1.52 -8.72 1.88
C ASN A 196 -0.15 -8.02 1.98
N ASP A 197 0.93 -8.79 2.15
CA ASP A 197 2.29 -8.26 2.12
C ASP A 197 2.65 -7.64 0.77
N ASP A 198 2.26 -8.28 -0.34
CA ASP A 198 2.48 -7.73 -1.68
C ASP A 198 1.68 -6.43 -1.90
N LEU A 199 0.41 -6.41 -1.52
CA LEU A 199 -0.43 -5.20 -1.56
C LEU A 199 0.16 -4.07 -0.71
N THR A 200 0.71 -4.38 0.46
CA THR A 200 1.37 -3.40 1.32
C THR A 200 2.60 -2.81 0.63
N ARG A 201 3.43 -3.65 -0.01
CA ARG A 201 4.58 -3.18 -0.79
C ARG A 201 4.16 -2.33 -1.99
N GLN A 202 3.10 -2.71 -2.70
CA GLN A 202 2.56 -1.91 -3.81
C GLN A 202 2.05 -0.56 -3.34
N PHE A 203 1.33 -0.53 -2.20
CA PHE A 203 0.87 0.70 -1.58
C PHE A 203 2.02 1.63 -1.21
N GLU A 204 3.08 1.10 -0.61
CA GLU A 204 4.28 1.89 -0.26
C GLU A 204 4.97 2.48 -1.50
N LYS A 205 5.08 1.71 -2.60
CA LYS A 205 5.63 2.22 -3.87
C LYS A 205 4.81 3.38 -4.41
N ILE A 206 3.48 3.25 -4.46
CA ILE A 206 2.59 4.30 -4.94
C ILE A 206 2.68 5.53 -4.01
N ARG A 207 2.71 5.31 -2.70
CA ARG A 207 2.84 6.40 -1.72
C ARG A 207 4.15 7.19 -1.91
N ASN A 208 5.26 6.49 -2.17
CA ASN A 208 6.54 7.15 -2.41
C ASN A 208 6.56 7.90 -3.76
N ALA A 209 6.02 7.30 -4.83
CA ALA A 209 5.88 7.98 -6.12
C ALA A 209 5.01 9.24 -6.01
N ASN A 210 3.91 9.19 -5.25
CA ASN A 210 3.08 10.37 -5.00
C ASN A 210 3.83 11.50 -4.28
N LYS A 211 4.68 11.17 -3.30
CA LYS A 211 5.54 12.16 -2.64
C LYS A 211 6.54 12.78 -3.60
N GLU A 212 7.17 11.98 -4.45
CA GLU A 212 8.10 12.47 -5.48
C GLU A 212 7.40 13.44 -6.45
N TYR A 213 6.19 13.09 -6.91
CA TYR A 213 5.38 13.99 -7.75
C TYR A 213 4.95 15.27 -7.02
N GLU A 214 4.60 15.19 -5.73
CA GLU A 214 4.29 16.38 -4.93
C GLU A 214 5.50 17.34 -4.82
N GLU A 215 6.69 16.78 -4.61
CA GLU A 215 7.95 17.55 -4.59
C GLU A 215 8.27 18.17 -5.95
N GLU A 216 8.06 17.43 -7.05
CA GLU A 216 8.28 17.92 -8.40
C GLU A 216 7.29 19.05 -8.77
N ILE A 217 6.01 18.90 -8.42
CA ILE A 217 5.00 19.95 -8.58
C ILE A 217 5.39 21.21 -7.81
N MET A 218 5.93 21.06 -6.59
CA MET A 218 6.40 22.21 -5.79
C MET A 218 7.56 22.93 -6.46
N LYS A 219 8.55 22.19 -7.00
CA LYS A 219 9.66 22.79 -7.77
C LYS A 219 9.16 23.54 -9.01
N ILE A 220 8.28 22.92 -9.80
CA ILE A 220 7.70 23.55 -10.99
C ILE A 220 6.95 24.84 -10.63
N LYS A 221 6.16 24.83 -9.55
CA LYS A 221 5.46 26.03 -9.07
C LYS A 221 6.43 27.15 -8.67
N GLU A 222 7.53 26.82 -8.02
CA GLU A 222 8.56 27.79 -7.64
C GLU A 222 9.25 28.38 -8.87
N ASP A 223 9.59 27.54 -9.85
CA ASP A 223 10.22 27.98 -11.09
C ASP A 223 9.28 28.83 -11.96
N MET A 224 7.99 28.47 -12.03
CA MET A 224 6.97 29.32 -12.66
C MET A 224 6.87 30.69 -11.98
N LYS A 225 6.94 30.74 -10.65
CA LYS A 225 6.92 32.00 -9.91
C LYS A 225 8.15 32.85 -10.24
N LYS A 226 9.35 32.25 -10.27
CA LYS A 226 10.60 32.93 -10.68
C LYS A 226 10.50 33.48 -12.10
N MET A 227 9.99 32.70 -13.05
CA MET A 227 9.77 33.16 -14.44
C MET A 227 8.77 34.33 -14.52
N ILE A 228 7.68 34.28 -13.75
CA ILE A 228 6.70 35.38 -13.70
C ILE A 228 7.34 36.65 -13.14
N ASP A 229 8.13 36.54 -12.07
CA ASP A 229 8.83 37.68 -11.47
C ASP A 229 9.86 38.28 -12.45
N GLU A 230 10.61 37.44 -13.16
CA GLU A 230 11.56 37.87 -14.19
C GLU A 230 10.86 38.54 -15.38
N TYR A 231 9.76 37.97 -15.87
CA TYR A 231 8.93 38.56 -16.91
C TYR A 231 8.41 39.96 -16.51
N ASN A 232 7.91 40.10 -15.28
CA ASN A 232 7.42 41.38 -14.76
C ASN A 232 8.55 42.41 -14.64
N ARG A 233 9.74 41.98 -14.20
CA ARG A 233 10.93 42.83 -14.14
C ARG A 233 11.32 43.34 -15.53
N ILE A 234 11.45 42.45 -16.52
CA ILE A 234 11.80 42.81 -17.91
C ILE A 234 10.75 43.75 -18.50
N LYS A 235 9.47 43.50 -18.23
CA LYS A 235 8.37 44.35 -18.70
C LYS A 235 8.47 45.77 -18.16
N GLU A 236 8.76 45.96 -16.87
CA GLU A 236 8.92 47.30 -16.28
C GLU A 236 10.22 47.97 -16.73
N GLU A 237 11.33 47.22 -16.89
CA GLU A 237 12.57 47.74 -17.46
C GLU A 237 12.35 48.28 -18.89
N LYS A 238 11.69 47.49 -19.75
CA LYS A 238 11.37 47.90 -21.13
C LYS A 238 10.43 49.09 -21.19
N LYS A 239 9.41 49.13 -20.33
CA LYS A 239 8.50 50.28 -20.20
C LYS A 239 9.24 51.55 -19.76
N GLY A 240 10.25 51.43 -18.90
CA GLY A 240 11.16 52.51 -18.55
C GLY A 240 11.99 52.98 -19.74
N GLU A 241 12.58 52.04 -20.49
CA GLU A 241 13.36 52.32 -21.70
C GLU A 241 12.54 53.06 -22.77
N PHE A 242 11.30 52.61 -23.04
CA PHE A 242 10.39 53.27 -23.98
C PHE A 242 10.05 54.70 -23.54
N LYS A 243 9.74 54.92 -22.27
CA LYS A 243 9.51 56.28 -21.74
C LYS A 243 10.74 57.19 -21.89
N GLY A 244 11.94 56.63 -21.75
CA GLY A 244 13.20 57.34 -21.98
C GLY A 244 13.34 57.77 -23.44
N LYS A 245 13.15 56.82 -24.37
CA LYS A 245 13.19 57.07 -25.82
C LYS A 245 12.11 58.05 -26.27
N ASP A 246 10.90 57.99 -25.72
CA ASP A 246 9.83 58.94 -26.05
C ASP A 246 10.19 60.38 -25.65
N LYS A 247 10.87 60.56 -24.50
CA LYS A 247 11.40 61.87 -24.09
C LYS A 247 12.49 62.37 -25.04
N GLU A 248 13.44 61.50 -25.38
CA GLU A 248 14.52 61.82 -26.32
C GLU A 248 13.96 62.21 -27.70
N ILE A 249 12.98 61.47 -28.23
CA ILE A 249 12.29 61.80 -29.48
C ILE A 249 11.61 63.17 -29.37
N LEU A 250 10.98 63.48 -28.24
CA LEU A 250 10.33 64.78 -28.03
C LEU A 250 11.35 65.92 -28.01
N GLU A 251 12.48 65.75 -27.33
CA GLU A 251 13.58 66.73 -27.31
C GLU A 251 14.17 66.96 -28.71
N LEU A 252 14.44 65.88 -29.45
CA LEU A 252 14.94 65.96 -30.83
C LEU A 252 13.93 66.62 -31.78
N ARG A 253 12.63 66.38 -31.61
CA ARG A 253 11.58 67.07 -32.38
C ARG A 253 11.56 68.57 -32.10
N ASN A 254 11.66 68.96 -30.82
CA ASN A 254 11.71 70.37 -30.43
C ASN A 254 12.96 71.06 -31.01
N GLU A 255 14.11 70.41 -30.97
CA GLU A 255 15.34 70.97 -31.52
C GLU A 255 15.29 71.06 -33.06
N ARG A 256 14.71 70.05 -33.73
CA ARG A 256 14.41 70.14 -35.17
C ARG A 256 13.55 71.35 -35.49
N ASP A 257 12.44 71.55 -34.78
CA ASP A 257 11.51 72.66 -35.02
C ASP A 257 12.17 74.03 -34.79
N ARG A 258 13.06 74.10 -33.79
CA ARG A 258 13.89 75.28 -33.54
C ARG A 258 14.86 75.56 -34.67
N LEU A 259 15.59 74.55 -35.15
CA LEU A 259 16.53 74.66 -36.26
C LEU A 259 15.81 75.00 -37.57
N GLU A 260 14.65 74.41 -37.85
CA GLU A 260 13.80 74.77 -38.99
C GLU A 260 13.39 76.25 -38.93
N SER A 261 12.99 76.73 -37.74
CA SER A 261 12.64 78.14 -37.54
C SER A 261 13.82 79.08 -37.79
N GLN A 262 15.02 78.71 -37.34
CA GLN A 262 16.25 79.46 -37.61
C GLN A 262 16.59 79.47 -39.10
N LEU A 263 16.46 78.32 -39.78
CA LEU A 263 16.72 78.19 -41.21
C LEU A 263 15.74 79.01 -42.04
N ARG A 264 14.45 79.04 -41.67
CA ARG A 264 13.46 79.92 -42.30
C ARG A 264 13.84 81.40 -42.18
N LYS A 265 14.22 81.86 -40.98
CA LYS A 265 14.69 83.24 -40.77
C LYS A 265 15.91 83.56 -41.63
N LEU A 266 16.91 82.68 -41.61
CA LEU A 266 18.13 82.87 -42.39
C LEU A 266 17.86 82.91 -43.90
N ASN A 267 16.94 82.08 -44.40
CA ASN A 267 16.53 82.10 -45.80
C ASN A 267 15.81 83.41 -46.17
N GLU A 268 14.98 83.95 -45.28
CA GLU A 268 14.33 85.24 -45.49
C GLU A 268 15.36 86.38 -45.48
N ASP A 269 16.28 86.39 -44.51
CA ASP A 269 17.39 87.35 -44.45
C ASP A 269 18.25 87.28 -45.72
N TYR A 270 18.55 86.08 -46.22
CA TYR A 270 19.29 85.89 -47.46
C TYR A 270 18.53 86.40 -48.68
N LYS A 271 17.20 86.20 -48.73
CA LYS A 271 16.35 86.71 -49.80
C LYS A 271 16.34 88.24 -49.81
N ILE A 272 16.15 88.87 -48.64
CA ILE A 272 16.23 90.32 -48.48
C ILE A 272 17.60 90.84 -48.93
N LEU A 273 18.70 90.24 -48.45
CA LEU A 273 20.06 90.63 -48.83
C LEU A 273 20.31 90.48 -50.34
N ARG A 274 19.77 89.43 -50.95
CA ARG A 274 19.86 89.20 -52.40
C ARG A 274 19.11 90.28 -53.17
N GLU A 275 17.89 90.62 -52.77
CA GLU A 275 17.11 91.70 -53.37
C GLU A 275 17.84 93.05 -53.24
N ASP A 276 18.37 93.38 -52.06
CA ASP A 276 19.17 94.58 -51.83
C ASP A 276 20.41 94.64 -52.74
N MET A 277 21.12 93.52 -52.89
CA MET A 277 22.28 93.43 -53.79
C MET A 277 21.90 93.63 -55.26
N VAL A 278 20.76 93.08 -55.70
CA VAL A 278 20.24 93.27 -57.07
C VAL A 278 19.88 94.74 -57.29
N ASN A 279 19.12 95.34 -56.38
CA ASN A 279 18.74 96.75 -56.43
C ASN A 279 19.98 97.66 -56.51
N LYS A 280 20.98 97.40 -55.66
CA LYS A 280 22.24 98.16 -55.66
C LYS A 280 23.05 97.98 -56.94
N PHE A 281 23.00 96.80 -57.55
CA PHE A 281 23.62 96.56 -58.85
C PHE A 281 22.93 97.36 -59.96
N GLU A 282 21.59 97.41 -59.96
CA GLU A 282 20.81 98.22 -60.90
C GLU A 282 21.10 99.72 -60.73
N GLU A 283 21.14 100.24 -59.49
CA GLU A 283 21.55 101.61 -59.20
C GLU A 283 22.93 101.94 -59.74
N LEU A 284 23.92 101.07 -59.49
CA LEU A 284 25.29 101.24 -59.98
C LEU A 284 25.35 101.16 -61.52
N PHE A 285 24.57 100.28 -62.13
CA PHE A 285 24.49 100.15 -63.58
C PHE A 285 23.90 101.41 -64.23
N ASN A 286 22.83 101.95 -63.65
CA ASN A 286 22.19 103.19 -64.09
C ASN A 286 23.14 104.39 -63.91
N SER A 287 23.79 104.51 -62.74
CA SER A 287 24.80 105.54 -62.49
C SER A 287 25.97 105.46 -63.49
N LYS A 288 26.43 104.24 -63.82
CA LYS A 288 27.44 104.03 -64.87
C LYS A 288 26.96 104.52 -66.24
N LYS A 289 25.70 104.24 -66.61
CA LYS A 289 25.10 104.69 -67.87
C LYS A 289 25.02 106.22 -67.94
N GLU A 290 24.58 106.85 -66.86
CA GLU A 290 24.57 108.31 -66.74
C GLU A 290 25.97 108.91 -66.87
N LEU A 291 26.95 108.34 -66.17
CA LEU A 291 28.34 108.78 -66.25
C LEU A 291 28.90 108.65 -67.67
N ASN A 292 28.59 107.55 -68.36
CA ASN A 292 28.95 107.37 -69.78
C ASN A 292 28.28 108.42 -70.68
N ASN A 293 27.02 108.78 -70.43
CA ASN A 293 26.35 109.85 -71.16
C ASN A 293 27.06 111.20 -70.94
N VAL A 294 27.49 111.49 -69.71
CA VAL A 294 28.28 112.69 -69.38
C VAL A 294 29.63 112.66 -70.08
N ILE A 295 30.33 111.52 -70.06
CA ILE A 295 31.60 111.33 -70.78
C ILE A 295 31.42 111.56 -72.28
N ASN A 296 30.36 111.04 -72.88
CA ASN A 296 30.07 111.22 -74.30
C ASN A 296 29.77 112.69 -74.64
N LYS A 297 29.03 113.40 -73.79
CA LYS A 297 28.80 114.86 -73.93
C LYS A 297 30.11 115.66 -73.80
N LEU A 298 30.99 115.30 -72.87
CA LEU A 298 32.29 115.94 -72.73
C LEU A 298 33.20 115.62 -73.93
N ASN A 299 33.17 114.40 -74.46
CA ASN A 299 33.93 114.01 -75.64
C ASN A 299 33.45 114.75 -76.90
N SER A 300 32.15 114.98 -77.06
CA SER A 300 31.63 115.81 -78.17
C SER A 300 32.03 117.28 -78.02
N GLN A 301 32.05 117.82 -76.79
CA GLN A 301 32.58 119.16 -76.50
C GLN A 301 34.09 119.27 -76.73
N ILE A 302 34.87 118.22 -76.47
CA ILE A 302 36.31 118.20 -76.77
C ILE A 302 36.51 118.20 -78.29
N LYS A 303 35.77 117.36 -79.04
CA LYS A 303 35.84 117.32 -80.50
C LYS A 303 35.46 118.66 -81.14
N SER A 304 34.44 119.36 -80.64
CA SER A 304 34.08 120.69 -81.15
C SER A 304 35.15 121.74 -80.87
N LEU A 305 35.95 121.58 -79.79
CA LEU A 305 37.08 122.45 -79.49
C LEU A 305 38.39 122.06 -80.18
N GLU A 306 38.50 120.82 -80.70
CA GLU A 306 39.65 120.37 -81.51
C GLU A 306 39.53 120.79 -82.98
N ILE A 307 38.31 121.01 -83.50
CA ILE A 307 38.05 121.46 -84.87
C ILE A 307 38.36 122.96 -85.07
N ASN A 308 38.46 123.76 -84.00
CA ASN A 308 38.76 125.21 -84.08
C ASN A 308 40.27 125.54 -83.96
N LYS A 309 41.16 124.76 -84.59
CA LYS A 309 42.62 125.00 -84.59
C LYS A 309 43.14 125.46 -85.96
N GLU A 310 42.85 126.70 -86.32
CA GLU A 310 43.66 127.51 -87.24
C GLU A 310 43.58 128.96 -86.73
N ILE A 311 44.42 129.31 -85.76
CA ILE A 311 44.48 130.67 -85.20
C ILE A 311 45.95 131.02 -84.89
N ASP A 312 46.47 131.99 -85.63
CA ASP A 312 47.82 132.59 -85.57
C ASP A 312 47.94 133.59 -84.40
N ASN A 313 47.72 133.15 -83.15
CA ASN A 313 47.75 134.03 -81.99
C ASN A 313 48.47 133.39 -80.77
N GLU A 314 49.50 134.07 -80.26
CA GLU A 314 50.44 133.56 -79.23
C GLU A 314 49.75 133.27 -77.86
N GLU A 315 48.60 133.91 -77.59
CA GLU A 315 47.74 133.62 -76.43
C GLU A 315 46.93 132.32 -76.59
N GLU A 316 46.57 131.95 -77.81
CA GLU A 316 45.86 130.69 -78.07
C GLU A 316 46.79 129.48 -77.98
N GLU A 317 48.05 129.62 -78.38
CA GLU A 317 49.05 128.57 -78.19
C GLU A 317 49.26 128.27 -76.70
N LYS A 318 49.23 129.32 -75.84
CA LYS A 318 49.30 129.19 -74.38
C LYS A 318 48.06 128.50 -73.80
N ARG A 319 46.87 128.82 -74.31
CA ARG A 319 45.63 128.06 -73.98
C ARG A 319 45.71 126.61 -74.43
N TYR A 320 46.21 126.34 -75.62
CA TYR A 320 46.34 124.98 -76.13
C TYR A 320 47.36 124.16 -75.35
N ARG A 321 48.53 124.72 -75.00
CA ARG A 321 49.51 124.05 -74.12
C ARG A 321 48.94 123.77 -72.74
N ASN A 322 48.21 124.71 -72.14
CA ASN A 322 47.54 124.50 -70.85
C ASN A 322 46.42 123.45 -70.91
N LYS A 323 45.67 123.41 -72.02
CA LYS A 323 44.67 122.38 -72.27
C LYS A 323 45.28 121.00 -72.51
N LEU A 324 46.41 120.93 -73.19
CA LEU A 324 47.19 119.70 -73.38
C LEU A 324 47.74 119.19 -72.05
N MET A 325 48.25 120.09 -71.20
CA MET A 325 48.74 119.74 -69.86
C MET A 325 47.61 119.28 -68.93
N LEU A 326 46.43 119.88 -69.01
CA LEU A 326 45.23 119.41 -68.31
C LEU A 326 44.85 117.99 -68.76
N LEU A 327 44.82 117.74 -70.07
CA LEU A 327 44.50 116.43 -70.65
C LEU A 327 45.53 115.37 -70.26
N ASP A 328 46.83 115.69 -70.30
CA ASP A 328 47.90 114.76 -69.88
C ASP A 328 47.81 114.41 -68.38
N ASN A 329 47.50 115.40 -67.54
CA ASN A 329 47.26 115.15 -66.11
C ASN A 329 46.01 114.29 -65.87
N GLN A 330 44.94 114.48 -66.63
CA GLN A 330 43.75 113.64 -66.57
C GLN A 330 44.04 112.20 -67.03
N ILE A 331 44.81 112.02 -68.09
CA ILE A 331 45.24 110.69 -68.56
C ILE A 331 46.10 109.99 -67.51
N LYS A 332 47.06 110.69 -66.89
CA LYS A 332 47.88 110.14 -65.80
C LYS A 332 47.03 109.73 -64.60
N TYR A 333 46.02 110.53 -64.24
CA TYR A 333 45.07 110.19 -63.18
C TYR A 333 44.31 108.89 -63.51
N TYR A 334 43.71 108.79 -64.69
CA TYR A 334 42.92 107.61 -65.06
C TYR A 334 43.78 106.35 -65.24
N ARG A 335 45.02 106.46 -65.76
CA ARG A 335 45.97 105.33 -65.82
C ARG A 335 46.33 104.83 -64.43
N ASN A 336 46.61 105.73 -63.48
CA ASN A 336 46.90 105.35 -62.10
C ASN A 336 45.69 104.70 -61.42
N LYS A 337 44.47 105.23 -61.63
CA LYS A 337 43.23 104.64 -61.11
C LYS A 337 42.96 103.26 -61.71
N PHE A 338 43.24 103.06 -62.98
CA PHE A 338 43.13 101.75 -63.65
C PHE A 338 44.13 100.74 -63.08
N HIS A 339 45.38 101.13 -62.85
CA HIS A 339 46.37 100.27 -62.21
C HIS A 339 45.96 99.85 -60.79
N GLU A 340 45.38 100.77 -60.01
CA GLU A 340 44.83 100.46 -58.68
C GLU A 340 43.71 99.40 -58.75
N GLN A 341 42.79 99.54 -59.70
CA GLN A 341 41.72 98.56 -59.93
C GLN A 341 42.25 97.18 -60.35
N ILE A 342 43.33 97.12 -61.15
CA ILE A 342 43.99 95.85 -61.49
C ILE A 342 44.56 95.16 -60.24
N TYR A 343 45.19 95.92 -59.34
CA TYR A 343 45.72 95.34 -58.09
C TYR A 343 44.61 94.83 -57.19
N ILE A 344 43.53 95.59 -57.01
CA ILE A 344 42.33 95.16 -56.25
C ILE A 344 41.75 93.86 -56.86
N THR A 345 41.64 93.80 -58.18
CA THR A 345 41.13 92.60 -58.88
C THR A 345 42.03 91.37 -58.64
N LYS A 346 43.36 91.55 -58.67
CA LYS A 346 44.32 90.47 -58.38
C LYS A 346 44.21 89.98 -56.93
N ASP A 347 44.02 90.89 -55.98
CA ASP A 347 43.87 90.56 -54.56
C ASP A 347 42.56 89.83 -54.29
N LEU A 348 41.44 90.27 -54.88
CA LEU A 348 40.15 89.57 -54.78
C LEU A 348 40.21 88.16 -55.39
N LYS A 349 40.86 87.99 -56.55
CA LYS A 349 41.09 86.66 -57.14
C LYS A 349 41.92 85.75 -56.23
N PHE A 350 42.96 86.29 -55.59
CA PHE A 350 43.77 85.55 -54.63
C PHE A 350 42.94 85.15 -53.40
N LEU A 351 42.18 86.08 -52.82
CA LEU A 351 41.35 85.83 -51.64
C LEU A 351 40.28 84.77 -51.93
N ASN A 352 39.62 84.85 -53.08
CA ASN A 352 38.64 83.85 -53.51
C ASN A 352 39.29 82.46 -53.68
N SER A 353 40.46 82.39 -54.33
CA SER A 353 41.20 81.13 -54.46
C SER A 353 41.62 80.54 -53.10
N PHE A 354 42.02 81.38 -52.15
CA PHE A 354 42.36 80.96 -50.80
C PHE A 354 41.13 80.46 -50.03
N MET A 355 40.01 81.18 -50.07
CA MET A 355 38.75 80.78 -49.43
C MET A 355 38.23 79.45 -49.97
N ILE A 356 38.22 79.26 -51.30
CA ILE A 356 37.82 77.99 -51.93
C ILE A 356 38.72 76.84 -51.45
N LYS A 357 40.04 77.05 -51.32
CA LYS A 357 40.95 76.02 -50.79
C LYS A 357 40.68 75.69 -49.32
N GLN A 358 40.35 76.69 -48.49
CA GLN A 358 40.00 76.44 -47.09
C GLN A 358 38.67 75.69 -46.96
N ILE A 359 37.65 76.05 -47.75
CA ILE A 359 36.36 75.34 -47.78
C ILE A 359 36.57 73.87 -48.16
N LYS A 360 37.35 73.60 -49.21
CA LYS A 360 37.68 72.23 -49.62
C LYS A 360 38.38 71.44 -48.51
N SER A 361 39.40 72.03 -47.87
CA SER A 361 40.09 71.39 -46.75
C SER A 361 39.19 71.16 -45.53
N CYS A 362 38.23 72.06 -45.27
CA CYS A 362 37.27 71.89 -44.18
C CYS A 362 36.30 70.73 -44.45
N ASN A 363 35.81 70.64 -45.69
CA ASN A 363 34.96 69.53 -46.12
C ASN A 363 35.68 68.17 -46.06
N GLU A 364 36.95 68.12 -46.46
CA GLU A 364 37.78 66.90 -46.34
C GLU A 364 37.95 66.47 -44.87
N ASN A 365 38.16 67.41 -43.94
CA ASN A 365 38.25 67.09 -42.52
C ASN A 365 36.90 66.63 -41.94
N LEU A 366 35.78 67.23 -42.36
CA LEU A 366 34.45 66.80 -41.94
C LEU A 366 34.12 65.38 -42.42
N LEU A 367 34.51 65.04 -43.66
CA LEU A 367 34.42 63.68 -44.19
C LEU A 367 35.22 62.69 -43.34
N TYR A 368 36.45 63.05 -42.96
CA TYR A 368 37.28 62.23 -42.06
C TYR A 368 36.61 62.04 -40.68
N ASP A 369 36.08 63.11 -40.08
CA ASP A 369 35.44 63.04 -38.76
C ASP A 369 34.19 62.14 -38.81
N LEU A 370 33.38 62.23 -39.89
CA LEU A 370 32.22 61.36 -40.12
C LEU A 370 32.63 59.88 -40.29
N GLU A 371 33.71 59.60 -41.01
CA GLU A 371 34.23 58.24 -41.18
C GLU A 371 34.76 57.67 -39.85
N THR A 372 35.42 58.47 -39.01
CA THR A 372 35.78 58.04 -37.65
C THR A 372 34.58 57.76 -36.76
N LEU A 373 33.50 58.54 -36.87
CA LEU A 373 32.26 58.25 -36.13
C LEU A 373 31.60 56.94 -36.63
N GLY A 374 31.66 56.68 -37.93
CA GLY A 374 31.27 55.40 -38.53
C GLY A 374 32.05 54.22 -37.95
N ASN A 375 33.37 54.35 -37.81
CA ASN A 375 34.24 53.32 -37.22
C ASN A 375 34.00 53.06 -35.71
N VAL A 376 33.31 53.96 -35.00
CA VAL A 376 32.92 53.81 -33.59
C VAL A 376 31.49 53.24 -33.46
N GLY A 377 30.88 52.81 -34.57
CA GLY A 377 29.57 52.14 -34.58
C GLY A 377 28.38 53.09 -34.71
N ILE A 378 28.60 54.35 -35.08
CA ILE A 378 27.54 55.30 -35.44
C ILE A 378 27.42 55.29 -36.97
N GLU A 379 26.56 54.40 -37.50
CA GLU A 379 26.28 54.35 -38.94
C GLU A 379 25.58 55.64 -39.40
N ILE A 380 26.33 56.54 -40.04
CA ILE A 380 25.79 57.64 -40.83
C ILE A 380 26.00 57.26 -42.28
N GLY A 381 24.93 56.82 -42.94
CA GLY A 381 24.97 56.33 -44.32
C GLY A 381 25.51 57.36 -45.30
N ILE A 382 26.76 57.19 -45.72
CA ILE A 382 27.37 57.90 -46.85
C ILE A 382 28.20 56.88 -47.62
N ASP A 383 27.68 56.42 -48.75
CA ASP A 383 28.40 55.62 -49.74
C ASP A 383 29.42 56.53 -50.45
N GLY A 384 30.70 56.35 -50.15
CA GLY A 384 31.77 57.13 -50.76
C GLY A 384 33.08 56.36 -50.79
N GLU A 385 33.34 55.66 -51.89
CA GLU A 385 34.62 55.01 -52.17
C GLU A 385 35.79 56.01 -52.20
N ASN A 386 36.89 55.61 -51.54
CA ASN A 386 38.27 55.99 -51.83
C ASN A 386 38.61 57.48 -51.98
N THR A 387 39.31 58.03 -50.98
CA THR A 387 40.67 58.57 -51.19
C THR A 387 41.38 58.81 -49.85
N ARG A 388 42.40 57.99 -49.59
CA ARG A 388 43.30 58.12 -48.44
C ARG A 388 44.24 59.31 -48.62
N GLU A 389 44.05 60.38 -47.85
CA GLU A 389 45.16 61.19 -47.36
C GLU A 389 44.90 61.62 -45.92
N THR A 390 45.72 61.12 -44.99
CA THR A 390 45.74 61.57 -43.58
C THR A 390 45.91 63.09 -43.50
N PRO A 391 45.31 63.78 -42.52
CA PRO A 391 45.44 65.22 -42.37
C PRO A 391 46.92 65.59 -42.10
N LYS A 392 47.61 66.02 -43.16
CA LYS A 392 49.02 66.47 -43.06
C LYS A 392 49.03 67.74 -42.21
N ARG A 393 49.64 67.66 -41.02
CA ARG A 393 49.93 68.83 -40.15
C ARG A 393 50.36 70.00 -41.02
N LYS A 394 49.70 71.16 -40.85
CA LYS A 394 49.97 72.37 -41.65
C LYS A 394 51.47 72.65 -41.61
N LYS A 395 52.17 72.36 -42.71
CA LYS A 395 53.64 72.50 -42.78
C LYS A 395 53.99 73.96 -42.48
N PHE A 396 55.10 74.20 -41.79
CA PHE A 396 55.63 75.55 -41.53
C PHE A 396 55.64 76.43 -42.80
N LYS A 397 55.90 75.82 -43.96
CA LYS A 397 55.80 76.45 -45.28
C LYS A 397 54.44 77.12 -45.55
N THR A 398 53.33 76.51 -45.15
CA THR A 398 51.97 77.05 -45.35
C THR A 398 51.72 78.26 -44.46
N VAL A 399 52.14 78.20 -43.19
CA VAL A 399 52.05 79.32 -42.26
C VAL A 399 52.98 80.45 -42.70
N ALA A 400 54.21 80.14 -43.09
CA ALA A 400 55.17 81.10 -43.64
C ALA A 400 54.63 81.77 -44.92
N LEU A 401 53.99 81.03 -45.82
CA LEU A 401 53.34 81.59 -47.02
C LEU A 401 52.18 82.53 -46.66
N ALA A 402 51.39 82.20 -45.63
CA ALA A 402 50.32 83.07 -45.14
C ALA A 402 50.86 84.37 -44.53
N VAL A 403 51.90 84.28 -43.69
CA VAL A 403 52.59 85.46 -43.13
C VAL A 403 53.21 86.29 -44.26
N LEU A 404 53.87 85.66 -45.24
CA LEU A 404 54.43 86.36 -46.40
C LEU A 404 53.33 87.07 -47.22
N ALA A 405 52.16 86.44 -47.36
CA ALA A 405 51.00 87.03 -48.02
C ALA A 405 50.46 88.24 -47.24
N MET A 406 50.36 88.15 -45.91
CA MET A 406 49.96 89.27 -45.05
C MET A 406 50.97 90.43 -45.11
N VAL A 407 52.27 90.16 -45.07
CA VAL A 407 53.31 91.19 -45.24
C VAL A 407 53.24 91.81 -46.63
N ARG A 408 52.99 91.01 -47.68
CA ARG A 408 52.78 91.53 -49.04
C ARG A 408 51.54 92.43 -49.13
N LEU A 409 50.44 92.06 -48.46
CA LEU A 409 49.23 92.87 -48.40
C LEU A 409 49.48 94.18 -47.65
N LYS A 410 50.15 94.14 -46.50
CA LYS A 410 50.53 95.34 -45.74
C LYS A 410 51.42 96.28 -46.58
N ASN A 411 52.46 95.74 -47.21
CA ASN A 411 53.36 96.53 -48.06
C ASN A 411 52.64 97.11 -49.30
N ARG A 412 51.62 96.41 -49.83
CA ARG A 412 50.78 96.93 -50.91
C ARG A 412 49.84 98.02 -50.43
N TYR A 413 49.25 97.87 -49.25
CA TYR A 413 48.40 98.90 -48.63
C TYR A 413 49.19 100.20 -48.40
N GLU A 414 50.41 100.10 -47.86
CA GLU A 414 51.30 101.26 -47.70
C GLU A 414 51.68 101.91 -49.04
N LYS A 415 51.91 101.09 -50.09
CA LYS A 415 52.12 101.60 -51.47
C LYS A 415 50.86 102.28 -52.01
N SER A 416 49.67 101.75 -51.76
CA SER A 416 48.40 102.36 -52.15
C SER A 416 48.19 103.69 -51.45
N ILE A 417 48.54 103.82 -50.16
CA ILE A 417 48.50 105.12 -49.46
C ILE A 417 49.41 106.14 -50.14
N LYS A 418 50.68 105.76 -50.43
CA LYS A 418 51.61 106.65 -51.14
C LYS A 418 51.11 107.01 -52.55
N GLN A 419 50.47 106.08 -53.24
CA GLN A 419 49.88 106.30 -54.55
C GLN A 419 48.64 107.19 -54.48
N ASN A 420 47.83 107.08 -53.42
CA ASN A 420 46.70 107.97 -53.15
C ASN A 420 47.14 109.40 -52.87
N VAL A 421 48.26 109.60 -52.18
CA VAL A 421 48.87 110.93 -52.03
C VAL A 421 49.30 111.50 -53.39
N LYS A 422 49.96 110.70 -54.23
CA LYS A 422 50.29 111.11 -55.62
C LYS A 422 49.04 111.41 -56.46
N MET A 423 47.97 110.65 -56.28
CA MET A 423 46.70 110.87 -56.96
C MET A 423 46.04 112.18 -56.53
N LYS A 424 46.04 112.49 -55.22
CA LYS A 424 45.56 113.78 -54.71
C LYS A 424 46.39 114.95 -55.28
N ALA A 425 47.70 114.80 -55.42
CA ALA A 425 48.55 115.81 -56.05
C ALA A 425 48.19 116.01 -57.54
N ILE A 426 47.94 114.93 -58.29
CA ILE A 426 47.49 115.03 -59.69
C ILE A 426 46.12 115.71 -59.78
N VAL A 427 45.18 115.39 -58.88
CA VAL A 427 43.86 116.04 -58.82
C VAL A 427 44.01 117.54 -58.53
N SER A 428 44.85 117.92 -57.58
CA SER A 428 45.15 119.34 -57.30
C SER A 428 45.77 120.06 -58.50
N ASN A 429 46.64 119.39 -59.27
CA ASN A 429 47.18 119.93 -60.52
C ASN A 429 46.13 120.06 -61.62
N ILE A 430 45.19 119.11 -61.72
CA ILE A 430 44.04 119.18 -62.63
C ILE A 430 43.16 120.38 -62.27
N GLU A 431 42.86 120.58 -60.99
CA GLU A 431 42.07 121.71 -60.49
C GLU A 431 42.77 123.04 -60.73
N SER A 432 44.08 123.12 -60.49
CA SER A 432 44.88 124.32 -60.77
C SER A 432 44.93 124.63 -62.26
N SER A 433 45.13 123.61 -63.11
CA SER A 433 45.11 123.76 -64.57
C SER A 433 43.73 124.19 -65.09
N ARG A 434 42.64 123.68 -64.48
CA ARG A 434 41.26 124.14 -64.75
C ARG A 434 41.06 125.61 -64.37
N LYS A 435 41.53 126.03 -63.19
CA LYS A 435 41.44 127.44 -62.75
C LYS A 435 42.20 128.38 -63.69
N VAL A 436 43.39 127.99 -64.14
CA VAL A 436 44.18 128.77 -65.12
C VAL A 436 43.44 128.91 -66.44
N LEU A 437 42.82 127.84 -66.95
CA LEU A 437 42.00 127.89 -68.17
C LEU A 437 40.73 128.76 -68.01
N ILE A 438 40.10 128.74 -66.83
CA ILE A 438 38.93 129.59 -66.53
C ILE A 438 39.35 131.07 -66.47
N ASN A 439 40.48 131.39 -65.86
CA ASN A 439 40.98 132.77 -65.76
C ASN A 439 41.39 133.33 -67.13
N LEU A 440 42.02 132.50 -67.99
CA LEU A 440 42.25 132.85 -69.39
C LEU A 440 40.94 133.04 -70.17
N GLY A 441 39.86 132.35 -69.78
CA GLY A 441 38.50 132.50 -70.33
C GLY A 441 37.79 133.82 -70.01
N ASN A 442 38.20 134.49 -68.93
CA ASN A 442 37.53 135.69 -68.42
C ASN A 442 38.17 137.01 -68.89
N SER A 443 39.44 137.03 -69.35
CA SER A 443 40.06 138.23 -69.94
C SER A 443 39.52 138.58 -71.33
N ASP A 444 39.08 137.58 -72.11
CA ASP A 444 38.45 137.77 -73.44
C ASP A 444 37.11 138.54 -73.39
N LYS A 445 36.47 138.63 -72.22
CA LYS A 445 35.19 139.33 -72.03
C LYS A 445 35.37 140.80 -71.62
N SER A 446 36.52 141.20 -71.08
CA SER A 446 36.81 142.60 -70.73
C SER A 446 37.20 143.43 -71.96
N ASP A 447 37.91 142.85 -72.93
CA ASP A 447 38.41 143.60 -74.10
C ASP A 447 37.32 143.90 -75.14
N LYS A 448 36.24 143.11 -75.19
CA LYS A 448 35.08 143.37 -76.06
C LYS A 448 34.20 144.54 -75.60
N ARG A 449 34.36 145.07 -74.37
CA ARG A 449 33.58 146.23 -73.88
C ARG A 449 34.21 147.59 -74.22
N ILE A 450 35.46 147.66 -74.66
CA ILE A 450 36.15 148.93 -74.94
C ILE A 450 35.95 149.38 -76.40
N ASN A 451 35.74 148.46 -77.35
CA ASN A 451 35.60 148.79 -78.78
C ASN A 451 34.19 149.19 -79.26
N SER A 452 33.15 149.22 -78.41
CA SER A 452 31.78 149.65 -78.83
C SER A 452 31.46 151.12 -78.55
N LYS A 453 32.43 151.94 -78.13
CA LYS A 453 32.25 153.38 -77.84
C LYS A 453 32.70 154.33 -78.97
N TYR A 454 33.17 153.82 -80.11
CA TYR A 454 33.75 154.65 -81.18
C TYR A 454 33.00 154.65 -82.53
N ASN A 455 31.81 154.06 -82.61
CA ASN A 455 30.91 154.25 -83.75
C ASN A 455 29.62 154.93 -83.25
N GLN A 456 29.67 156.26 -83.15
CA GLN A 456 28.53 157.17 -83.19
C GLN A 456 28.58 157.94 -84.50
#